data_AF-A0AAW3AAQ0-F1
#
_entry.id   AF-A0AAW3AAQ0-F1
#
_cell.length_a   1.000
_cell.length_b   1.000
_cell.length_c   1.000
_cell.angle_alpha   90.00
_cell.angle_beta   90.00
_cell.angle_gamma   90.00
#
_symmetry.space_group_name_H-M   'P 1'
#
loop_
_entity.id
_entity.type
_entity.pdbx_description
1 polymer ?
#
loop_
_entity_poly.entity_id
_entity_poly.type
_entity_poly.pdbx_seq_one_letter_code
_entity_poly.pdbx_strand_id
1 'polypeptide(L)'
;MFKIDYKISYDEFVKTIYHHARKYEIKVADPHKQCVTVNALITKAKEEESKRHYANAYYYVNKCLLFFDKEENPVNFTQSDPSTKKIFSEALDLEAKLKRKELPIEYNAMIEEIDRREPERRRIVAQQLESDSSDVNGNKEFSESVDVHLTRQQQLLSSESNSVDELLQRLRWTSVPDMRYVTQRTVFNRPPGPPTHDIISASELSPVPVYPTPPDRNARPGLVSHSNYTACVLNQSSAPLSVQRRGIVNLGNTCYMNSVLQVLNSTQLGQYFLTDDYVSHLTTIKGKLTRLINSFSFVIRELNRADCNFSVSASPFKAALGDYYEGLQNSSQQDANEFLRVLLDGIHSALNMNERNRVTFPEIDNSKGTDDELARRYWAQYYQKNSSIIVDYCAFQERSAIVCPSCNHQSRSFNVSLSLEIPIPQTSSKVSLDDCFATYCREEILDNASMYKCPNCHQKVNARKQLLFYSAPPVLFITLKRFRCYGDFTSASKVNSTVFFSKTLSIAPYMCSMFSKTKYNLVGIVNHQGNMHGGHYTADAVGADGVWCHFSDERVTKADVADNNLAYILCYVR
;
A
#
# COMPACT_ATOMS: atom_id res chain seq x y z
N MET A 1 -9.09 21.60 13.26
CA MET A 1 -8.50 20.33 12.74
C MET A 1 -8.85 20.10 11.28
N PHE A 2 -9.50 21.06 10.60
CA PHE A 2 -10.08 20.90 9.27
C PHE A 2 -9.45 21.93 8.32
N LYS A 3 -8.14 21.83 8.08
CA LYS A 3 -7.47 22.61 7.03
C LYS A 3 -7.64 21.87 5.71
N ILE A 4 -8.00 22.60 4.66
CA ILE A 4 -8.28 22.07 3.33
C ILE A 4 -7.48 22.94 2.35
N ASP A 5 -6.76 22.31 1.42
CA ASP A 5 -5.83 23.01 0.51
C ASP A 5 -6.46 23.31 -0.88
N TYR A 6 -7.79 23.27 -0.98
CA TYR A 6 -8.58 23.58 -2.17
C TYR A 6 -9.99 24.05 -1.79
N LYS A 7 -10.69 24.70 -2.73
CA LYS A 7 -12.07 25.16 -2.50
C LYS A 7 -13.05 24.01 -2.51
N ILE A 8 -13.90 23.96 -1.47
CA ILE A 8 -15.15 23.19 -1.41
C ILE A 8 -16.28 24.16 -1.02
N SER A 9 -17.54 23.77 -1.20
CA SER A 9 -18.67 24.57 -0.73
C SER A 9 -18.82 24.54 0.79
N TYR A 10 -19.57 25.52 1.34
CA TYR A 10 -19.86 25.58 2.77
C TYR A 10 -20.63 24.34 3.27
N ASP A 11 -21.53 23.79 2.46
CA ASP A 11 -22.28 22.58 2.80
C ASP A 11 -21.38 21.33 2.84
N GLU A 12 -20.49 21.18 1.87
CA GLU A 12 -19.47 20.11 1.88
C GLU A 12 -18.50 20.25 3.08
N PHE A 13 -18.17 21.48 3.50
CA PHE A 13 -17.37 21.74 4.70
C PHE A 13 -18.10 21.33 5.99
N VAL A 14 -19.37 21.73 6.14
CA VAL A 14 -20.24 21.34 7.26
C VAL A 14 -20.40 19.81 7.33
N LYS A 15 -20.67 19.17 6.19
CA LYS A 15 -20.78 17.70 6.07
C LYS A 15 -19.47 17.01 6.45
N THR A 16 -18.33 17.51 5.99
CA THR A 16 -17.00 16.96 6.33
C THR A 16 -16.78 16.92 7.85
N ILE A 17 -17.05 18.03 8.56
CA ILE A 17 -16.91 18.10 10.02
C ILE A 17 -17.86 17.10 10.72
N TYR A 18 -19.10 16.98 10.23
CA TYR A 18 -20.09 16.04 10.76
C TYR A 18 -19.71 14.57 10.54
N HIS A 19 -19.26 14.18 9.35
CA HIS A 19 -18.76 12.81 9.09
C HIS A 19 -17.57 12.47 9.99
N HIS A 20 -16.67 13.42 10.23
CA HIS A 20 -15.61 13.24 11.22
C HIS A 20 -16.15 13.08 12.65
N ALA A 21 -17.20 13.80 13.05
CA ALA A 21 -17.81 13.62 14.38
C ALA A 21 -18.39 12.20 14.56
N ARG A 22 -19.10 11.69 13.55
CA ARG A 22 -19.75 10.36 13.55
C ARG A 22 -18.76 9.18 13.50
N LYS A 23 -17.70 9.27 12.69
CA LYS A 23 -16.75 8.15 12.46
C LYS A 23 -15.97 7.70 13.71
N TYR A 24 -15.86 8.54 14.75
CA TYR A 24 -15.18 8.17 16.00
C TYR A 24 -16.19 7.68 17.06
N GLU A 25 -16.65 6.43 16.91
CA GLU A 25 -17.46 5.75 17.92
C GLU A 25 -16.84 5.86 19.32
N ILE A 26 -17.66 6.12 20.34
CA ILE A 26 -17.26 5.96 21.75
C ILE A 26 -18.32 5.09 22.46
N LYS A 27 -18.25 3.78 22.24
CA LYS A 27 -19.14 2.78 22.85
C LYS A 27 -18.84 2.57 24.35
N VAL A 28 -19.15 3.59 25.15
CA VAL A 28 -19.12 3.53 26.61
C VAL A 28 -20.40 2.85 27.10
N ALA A 29 -20.32 1.60 27.56
CA ALA A 29 -21.48 0.84 28.06
C ALA A 29 -21.92 1.21 29.50
N ASP A 30 -21.35 2.28 30.08
CA ASP A 30 -21.54 2.72 31.46
C ASP A 30 -22.22 4.09 31.49
N PRO A 31 -23.47 4.20 31.97
CA PRO A 31 -24.23 5.45 31.94
C PRO A 31 -23.61 6.60 32.72
N HIS A 32 -22.89 6.31 33.82
CA HIS A 32 -22.22 7.34 34.61
C HIS A 32 -21.00 7.88 33.86
N LYS A 33 -20.22 7.02 33.20
CA LYS A 33 -19.10 7.44 32.35
C LYS A 33 -19.59 8.21 31.12
N GLN A 34 -20.71 7.81 30.50
CA GLN A 34 -21.34 8.55 29.40
C GLN A 34 -21.72 9.99 29.83
N CYS A 35 -22.36 10.19 30.99
CA CYS A 35 -22.69 11.53 31.48
C CYS A 35 -21.44 12.41 31.71
N VAL A 36 -20.36 11.85 32.28
CA VAL A 36 -19.08 12.56 32.43
C VAL A 36 -18.47 12.93 31.07
N THR A 37 -18.51 12.02 30.08
CA THR A 37 -18.01 12.27 28.72
C THR A 37 -18.82 13.35 28.00
N VAL A 38 -20.15 13.34 28.11
CA VAL A 38 -21.04 14.37 27.54
C VAL A 38 -20.76 15.75 28.14
N ASN A 39 -20.57 15.84 29.46
CA ASN A 39 -20.15 17.09 30.13
C ASN A 39 -18.77 17.58 29.65
N ALA A 40 -17.80 16.69 29.49
CA ALA A 40 -16.48 17.03 28.98
C ALA A 40 -16.53 17.53 27.52
N LEU A 41 -17.37 16.92 26.67
CA LEU A 41 -17.53 17.31 25.27
C LEU A 41 -18.18 18.69 25.12
N ILE A 42 -19.27 19.00 25.84
CA ILE A 42 -19.91 20.32 25.74
C ILE A 42 -19.04 21.44 26.33
N THR A 43 -18.26 21.15 27.39
CA THR A 43 -17.27 22.09 27.94
C THR A 43 -16.17 22.37 26.92
N LYS A 44 -15.62 21.32 26.29
CA LYS A 44 -14.58 21.46 25.26
C LYS A 44 -15.08 22.15 23.99
N ALA A 45 -16.36 22.01 23.64
CA ALA A 45 -16.97 22.77 22.56
C ALA A 45 -16.95 24.29 22.85
N LYS A 46 -17.38 24.70 24.05
CA LYS A 46 -17.36 26.10 24.52
C LYS A 46 -15.95 26.68 24.64
N GLU A 47 -14.99 25.86 25.06
CA GLU A 47 -13.57 26.24 25.03
C GLU A 47 -13.08 26.55 23.61
N GLU A 48 -13.35 25.68 22.63
CA GLU A 48 -12.93 25.92 21.24
C GLU A 48 -13.70 27.07 20.58
N GLU A 49 -14.97 27.27 20.93
CA GLU A 49 -15.79 28.43 20.56
C GLU A 49 -15.14 29.75 21.04
N SER A 50 -14.79 29.84 22.32
CA SER A 50 -14.13 31.03 22.89
C SER A 50 -12.73 31.30 22.31
N LYS A 51 -12.02 30.25 21.84
CA LYS A 51 -10.76 30.35 21.08
C LYS A 51 -10.97 30.73 19.60
N ARG A 52 -12.22 30.88 19.14
CA ARG A 52 -12.63 31.10 17.74
C ARG A 52 -12.29 29.96 16.77
N HIS A 53 -12.17 28.73 17.27
CA HIS A 53 -12.06 27.52 16.45
C HIS A 53 -13.46 26.90 16.24
N TYR A 54 -14.34 27.62 15.54
CA TYR A 54 -15.74 27.24 15.37
C TYR A 54 -15.93 25.88 14.69
N ALA A 55 -15.04 25.46 13.79
CA ALA A 55 -15.03 24.13 13.20
C ALA A 55 -14.65 23.02 14.20
N ASN A 56 -13.74 23.30 15.13
CA ASN A 56 -13.46 22.37 16.25
C ASN A 56 -14.66 22.33 17.22
N ALA A 57 -15.25 23.48 17.54
CA ALA A 57 -16.43 23.56 18.40
C ALA A 57 -17.60 22.76 17.79
N TYR A 58 -17.90 22.97 16.51
CA TYR A 58 -18.96 22.27 15.79
C TYR A 58 -18.73 20.75 15.72
N TYR A 59 -17.48 20.29 15.57
CA TYR A 59 -17.12 18.87 15.75
C TYR A 59 -17.50 18.34 17.14
N TYR A 60 -17.10 19.02 18.22
CA TYR A 60 -17.38 18.56 19.58
C TYR A 60 -18.88 18.63 19.94
N VAL A 61 -19.63 19.60 19.42
CA VAL A 61 -21.08 19.67 19.60
C VAL A 61 -21.80 18.54 18.87
N ASN A 62 -21.51 18.31 17.59
CA ASN A 62 -22.14 17.20 16.86
C ASN A 62 -21.77 15.85 17.48
N LYS A 63 -20.53 15.70 17.95
CA LYS A 63 -20.11 14.50 18.70
C LYS A 63 -20.81 14.36 20.05
N CYS A 64 -21.20 15.46 20.70
CA CYS A 64 -22.04 15.44 21.90
C CYS A 64 -23.47 15.00 21.56
N LEU A 65 -24.09 15.57 20.52
CA LEU A 65 -25.45 15.25 20.08
C LEU A 65 -25.62 13.77 19.66
N LEU A 66 -24.61 13.17 19.04
CA LEU A 66 -24.62 11.75 18.65
C LEU A 66 -24.75 10.77 19.84
N PHE A 67 -24.36 11.15 21.07
CA PHE A 67 -24.64 10.31 22.26
C PHE A 67 -26.14 10.19 22.60
N PHE A 68 -26.97 11.10 22.07
CA PHE A 68 -28.41 11.15 22.32
C PHE A 68 -29.25 10.52 21.19
N ASP A 69 -28.64 10.09 20.09
CA ASP A 69 -29.36 9.37 19.04
C ASP A 69 -29.65 7.93 19.47
N LYS A 70 -30.92 7.52 19.34
CA LYS A 70 -31.43 6.25 19.86
C LYS A 70 -31.08 5.04 19.00
N GLU A 71 -30.66 5.27 17.76
CA GLU A 71 -30.23 4.21 16.84
C GLU A 71 -28.78 3.78 17.08
N GLU A 72 -27.87 4.71 17.39
CA GLU A 72 -26.47 4.40 17.70
C GLU A 72 -26.21 4.16 19.19
N ASN A 73 -27.12 4.56 20.09
CA ASN A 73 -27.01 4.34 21.54
C ASN A 73 -28.37 3.89 22.17
N PRO A 74 -28.53 2.61 22.55
CA PRO A 74 -29.81 2.08 23.06
C PRO A 74 -30.16 2.52 24.49
N VAL A 75 -29.30 3.30 25.17
CA VAL A 75 -29.53 3.80 26.54
C VAL A 75 -30.31 5.11 26.48
N ASN A 76 -31.59 5.11 26.88
CA ASN A 76 -32.46 6.29 26.79
C ASN A 76 -32.19 7.36 27.87
N PHE A 77 -31.08 8.10 27.73
CA PHE A 77 -30.64 9.15 28.68
C PHE A 77 -31.69 10.19 29.05
N THR A 78 -32.63 10.48 28.14
CA THR A 78 -33.62 11.55 28.32
C THR A 78 -34.58 11.35 29.50
N GLN A 79 -34.63 10.15 30.09
CA GLN A 79 -35.51 9.82 31.22
C GLN A 79 -34.80 9.80 32.59
N SER A 80 -33.47 9.79 32.64
CA SER A 80 -32.73 9.34 33.84
C SER A 80 -32.12 10.44 34.72
N ASP A 81 -31.76 11.60 34.16
CA ASP A 81 -31.11 12.69 34.89
C ASP A 81 -31.51 14.09 34.34
N PRO A 82 -32.02 15.01 35.18
CA PRO A 82 -32.32 16.39 34.78
C PRO A 82 -31.10 17.16 34.25
N SER A 83 -29.90 16.85 34.74
CA SER A 83 -28.65 17.53 34.33
C SER A 83 -28.34 17.26 32.86
N THR A 84 -28.48 16.00 32.44
CA THR A 84 -28.25 15.58 31.05
C THR A 84 -29.26 16.21 30.08
N LYS A 85 -30.54 16.40 30.48
CA LYS A 85 -31.53 17.15 29.68
C LYS A 85 -31.09 18.59 29.38
N LYS A 86 -30.54 19.29 30.37
CA LYS A 86 -30.04 20.66 30.21
C LYS A 86 -28.90 20.73 29.19
N ILE A 87 -27.96 19.78 29.26
CA ILE A 87 -26.82 19.68 28.34
C ILE A 87 -27.28 19.41 26.90
N PHE A 88 -28.31 18.57 26.72
CA PHE A 88 -28.87 18.30 25.39
C PHE A 88 -29.47 19.54 24.73
N SER A 89 -30.27 20.33 25.45
CA SER A 89 -30.78 21.62 24.94
C SER A 89 -29.63 22.56 24.60
N GLU A 90 -28.67 22.71 25.51
CA GLU A 90 -27.51 23.59 25.33
C GLU A 90 -26.63 23.19 24.13
N ALA A 91 -26.52 21.89 23.84
CA ALA A 91 -25.84 21.38 22.65
C ALA A 91 -26.61 21.68 21.35
N LEU A 92 -27.93 21.57 21.34
CA LEU A 92 -28.77 21.92 20.18
C LEU A 92 -28.75 23.43 19.89
N ASP A 93 -28.80 24.26 20.93
CA ASP A 93 -28.71 25.72 20.80
C ASP A 93 -27.32 26.15 20.28
N LEU A 94 -26.25 25.51 20.76
CA LEU A 94 -24.88 25.77 20.32
C LEU A 94 -24.61 25.26 18.89
N GLU A 95 -25.19 24.12 18.48
CA GLU A 95 -25.16 23.63 17.08
C GLU A 95 -25.77 24.68 16.14
N ALA A 96 -26.99 25.10 16.44
CA ALA A 96 -27.73 26.06 15.62
C ALA A 96 -27.06 27.44 15.59
N LYS A 97 -26.38 27.85 16.66
CA LYS A 97 -25.56 29.07 16.72
C LYS A 97 -24.33 28.96 15.80
N LEU A 98 -23.54 27.90 15.96
CA LEU A 98 -22.32 27.67 15.18
C LEU A 98 -22.62 27.55 13.68
N LYS A 99 -23.56 26.66 13.28
CA LYS A 99 -23.92 26.39 11.87
C LYS A 99 -24.46 27.63 11.13
N ARG A 100 -25.08 28.58 11.84
CA ARG A 100 -25.73 29.77 11.24
C ARG A 100 -24.92 31.06 11.28
N LYS A 101 -24.01 31.23 12.24
CA LYS A 101 -23.36 32.54 12.49
C LYS A 101 -21.83 32.52 12.49
N GLU A 102 -21.22 31.48 13.03
CA GLU A 102 -19.78 31.53 13.37
C GLU A 102 -18.93 30.62 12.47
N LEU A 103 -19.42 29.42 12.16
CA LEU A 103 -18.78 28.52 11.21
C LEU A 103 -18.63 29.11 9.78
N PRO A 104 -19.57 29.93 9.25
CA PRO A 104 -19.36 30.66 7.99
C PRO A 104 -18.18 31.63 8.03
N ILE A 105 -17.83 32.18 9.20
CA ILE A 105 -16.74 33.16 9.33
C ILE A 105 -15.37 32.45 9.22
N GLU A 106 -15.20 31.31 9.88
CA GLU A 106 -13.98 30.48 9.75
C GLU A 106 -13.86 29.89 8.35
N TYR A 107 -14.97 29.44 7.74
CA TYR A 107 -15.01 28.98 6.35
C TYR A 107 -14.59 30.09 5.37
N ASN A 108 -15.17 31.31 5.47
CA ASN A 108 -14.82 32.40 4.56
C ASN A 108 -13.34 32.80 4.71
N ALA A 109 -12.84 32.92 5.95
CA ALA A 109 -11.43 33.20 6.19
C ALA A 109 -10.49 32.08 5.66
N MET A 110 -10.92 30.82 5.69
CA MET A 110 -10.20 29.70 5.07
C MET A 110 -10.20 29.80 3.54
N ILE A 111 -11.34 30.12 2.91
CA ILE A 111 -11.43 30.29 1.45
C ILE A 111 -10.61 31.50 0.99
N GLU A 112 -10.63 32.62 1.71
CA GLU A 112 -9.78 33.79 1.47
C GLU A 112 -8.28 33.45 1.60
N GLU A 113 -7.88 32.63 2.57
CA GLU A 113 -6.50 32.16 2.70
C GLU A 113 -6.09 31.25 1.53
N ILE A 114 -6.99 30.37 1.07
CA ILE A 114 -6.77 29.53 -0.12
C ILE A 114 -6.64 30.42 -1.37
N ASP A 115 -7.54 31.37 -1.60
CA ASP A 115 -7.49 32.33 -2.70
C ASP A 115 -6.24 33.22 -2.66
N ARG A 116 -5.77 33.61 -1.47
CA ARG A 116 -4.53 34.37 -1.31
C ARG A 116 -3.29 33.54 -1.65
N ARG A 117 -3.32 32.24 -1.38
CA ARG A 117 -2.20 31.31 -1.64
C ARG A 117 -2.25 30.69 -3.04
N GLU A 118 -3.40 30.69 -3.72
CA GLU A 118 -3.54 30.19 -5.09
C GLU A 118 -2.61 30.89 -6.11
N PRO A 119 -2.49 32.24 -6.15
CA PRO A 119 -1.53 32.92 -7.02
C PRO A 119 -0.08 32.50 -6.76
N GLU A 120 0.34 32.38 -5.50
CA GLU A 120 1.71 32.00 -5.16
C GLU A 120 1.97 30.51 -5.41
N ARG A 121 0.99 29.63 -5.15
CA ARG A 121 1.02 28.22 -5.54
C ARG A 121 1.15 28.07 -7.06
N ARG A 122 0.35 28.83 -7.82
CA ARG A 122 0.42 28.86 -9.30
C ARG A 122 1.75 29.44 -9.78
N ARG A 123 2.33 30.43 -9.07
CA ARG A 123 3.64 31.00 -9.39
C ARG A 123 4.79 30.05 -9.10
N ILE A 124 4.74 29.31 -8.00
CA ILE A 124 5.71 28.26 -7.67
C ILE A 124 5.61 27.11 -8.69
N VAL A 125 4.39 26.67 -9.03
CA VAL A 125 4.17 25.67 -10.08
C VAL A 125 4.62 26.18 -11.45
N ALA A 126 4.34 27.45 -11.79
CA ALA A 126 4.82 28.07 -13.03
C ALA A 126 6.35 28.16 -13.05
N GLN A 127 7.02 28.59 -11.99
CA GLN A 127 8.49 28.61 -11.92
C GLN A 127 9.12 27.21 -11.93
N GLN A 128 8.37 26.17 -11.55
CA GLN A 128 8.75 24.75 -11.68
C GLN A 128 8.44 24.16 -13.07
N LEU A 129 7.89 24.96 -14.00
CA LEU A 129 7.60 24.61 -15.39
C LEU A 129 8.35 25.53 -16.38
N GLU A 130 8.54 26.80 -16.02
CA GLU A 130 9.27 27.82 -16.78
C GLU A 130 10.79 27.58 -16.77
N SER A 131 11.31 26.78 -15.83
CA SER A 131 12.67 26.22 -15.91
C SER A 131 12.88 25.32 -17.14
N ASP A 132 11.79 24.76 -17.66
CA ASP A 132 11.79 23.73 -18.71
C ASP A 132 11.28 24.30 -20.05
N SER A 133 10.91 25.59 -20.12
CA SER A 133 10.22 26.21 -21.27
C SER A 133 10.98 27.38 -21.90
N SER A 134 12.22 27.15 -22.33
CA SER A 134 12.91 28.05 -23.26
C SER A 134 12.86 27.56 -24.71
N ASP A 135 11.66 27.20 -25.23
CA ASP A 135 11.37 27.38 -26.66
C ASP A 135 9.88 27.33 -27.08
N VAL A 136 9.57 28.13 -28.10
CA VAL A 136 8.36 28.16 -28.99
C VAL A 136 6.95 28.43 -28.40
N ASN A 137 6.34 29.50 -28.92
CA ASN A 137 4.95 29.96 -28.69
C ASN A 137 3.84 29.07 -29.31
N GLY A 138 2.62 29.12 -28.75
CA GLY A 138 1.41 28.64 -29.45
C GLY A 138 0.07 28.83 -28.72
N ASN A 139 -0.67 29.91 -29.03
CA ASN A 139 -2.13 29.99 -28.84
C ASN A 139 -2.82 28.98 -29.80
N LYS A 140 -4.04 28.44 -29.62
CA LYS A 140 -5.25 28.75 -28.81
C LYS A 140 -6.09 27.42 -28.78
N GLU A 141 -7.20 27.18 -28.07
CA GLU A 141 -8.09 27.91 -27.15
C GLU A 141 -8.83 26.86 -26.26
N PHE A 142 -9.57 27.26 -25.20
CA PHE A 142 -10.37 26.31 -24.39
C PHE A 142 -11.58 26.99 -23.71
N SER A 143 -12.83 26.71 -24.13
CA SER A 143 -14.03 27.36 -23.57
C SER A 143 -15.35 26.59 -23.83
N GLU A 144 -15.43 25.30 -23.47
CA GLU A 144 -16.69 24.54 -23.64
C GLU A 144 -16.95 23.42 -22.61
N SER A 145 -16.03 23.14 -21.68
CA SER A 145 -16.11 21.98 -20.77
C SER A 145 -16.80 22.22 -19.42
N VAL A 146 -17.23 23.46 -19.12
CA VAL A 146 -17.61 23.88 -17.75
C VAL A 146 -19.01 23.38 -17.34
N ASP A 147 -20.02 23.49 -18.21
CA ASP A 147 -21.42 23.21 -17.85
C ASP A 147 -21.70 21.71 -17.58
N VAL A 148 -20.94 20.81 -18.20
CA VAL A 148 -21.09 19.36 -18.02
C VAL A 148 -20.72 18.94 -16.59
N HIS A 149 -19.79 19.64 -15.94
CA HIS A 149 -19.34 19.30 -14.59
C HIS A 149 -20.36 19.73 -13.51
N LEU A 150 -20.88 20.95 -13.62
CA LEU A 150 -21.94 21.49 -12.74
C LEU A 150 -23.20 20.62 -12.77
N THR A 151 -23.62 20.20 -13.97
CA THR A 151 -24.80 19.34 -14.17
C THR A 151 -24.66 17.99 -13.44
N ARG A 152 -23.46 17.41 -13.41
CA ARG A 152 -23.19 16.13 -12.73
C ARG A 152 -23.12 16.26 -11.20
N GLN A 153 -22.61 17.38 -10.67
CA GLN A 153 -22.56 17.61 -9.21
C GLN A 153 -23.97 17.77 -8.62
N GLN A 154 -24.87 18.45 -9.32
CA GLN A 154 -26.27 18.62 -8.89
C GLN A 154 -27.02 17.29 -8.75
N GLN A 155 -26.75 16.29 -9.61
CA GLN A 155 -27.37 14.96 -9.53
C GLN A 155 -26.88 14.12 -8.34
N LEU A 156 -25.64 14.31 -7.89
CA LEU A 156 -25.09 13.59 -6.73
C LEU A 156 -25.53 14.20 -5.39
N LEU A 157 -25.69 15.53 -5.32
CA LEU A 157 -26.14 16.21 -4.10
C LEU A 157 -27.64 16.02 -3.80
N SER A 158 -28.43 15.56 -4.78
CA SER A 158 -29.88 15.32 -4.64
C SER A 158 -30.29 13.94 -4.11
N SER A 159 -29.37 12.97 -4.01
CA SER A 159 -29.71 11.60 -3.56
C SER A 159 -29.45 11.32 -2.08
N GLU A 160 -28.56 12.08 -1.43
CA GLU A 160 -28.14 11.84 -0.03
C GLU A 160 -28.36 13.06 0.89
N SER A 161 -29.02 14.11 0.41
CA SER A 161 -29.24 15.38 1.11
C SER A 161 -29.97 15.25 2.45
N ASN A 162 -30.77 14.21 2.65
CA ASN A 162 -31.68 14.12 3.79
C ASN A 162 -30.99 13.75 5.12
N SER A 163 -29.93 12.94 5.11
CA SER A 163 -29.38 12.23 6.27
C SER A 163 -29.06 13.11 7.51
N VAL A 164 -28.51 14.31 7.29
CA VAL A 164 -28.11 15.21 8.39
C VAL A 164 -29.31 15.95 9.00
N ASP A 165 -30.20 16.46 8.14
CA ASP A 165 -31.37 17.18 8.61
C ASP A 165 -32.49 16.24 9.09
N GLU A 166 -32.52 14.97 8.63
CA GLU A 166 -33.31 13.89 9.23
C GLU A 166 -32.87 13.65 10.68
N LEU A 167 -31.58 13.48 10.98
CA LEU A 167 -31.11 13.35 12.37
C LEU A 167 -31.53 14.57 13.22
N LEU A 168 -31.27 15.78 12.72
CA LEU A 168 -31.60 17.01 13.44
C LEU A 168 -33.11 17.23 13.59
N GLN A 169 -33.96 16.67 12.71
CA GLN A 169 -35.41 16.61 12.92
C GLN A 169 -35.77 15.56 13.99
N ARG A 170 -35.30 14.31 13.85
CA ARG A 170 -35.58 13.21 14.82
C ARG A 170 -35.29 13.64 16.26
N LEU A 171 -34.14 14.26 16.49
CA LEU A 171 -33.73 14.74 17.82
C LEU A 171 -34.68 15.82 18.38
N ARG A 172 -35.19 16.73 17.53
CA ARG A 172 -36.12 17.82 17.92
C ARG A 172 -37.54 17.34 18.28
N TRP A 173 -37.98 16.19 17.76
CA TRP A 173 -39.31 15.64 18.08
C TRP A 173 -39.39 14.94 19.44
N THR A 174 -38.26 14.74 20.14
CA THR A 174 -38.23 14.09 21.47
C THR A 174 -38.77 15.00 22.56
N SER A 175 -40.06 14.89 22.88
CA SER A 175 -40.79 15.85 23.73
C SER A 175 -40.32 15.94 25.20
N VAL A 176 -40.43 17.13 25.80
CA VAL A 176 -40.03 17.43 27.18
C VAL A 176 -41.25 17.57 28.11
N PRO A 177 -41.37 16.77 29.18
CA PRO A 177 -42.22 17.05 30.34
C PRO A 177 -41.43 17.73 31.49
N ASP A 178 -42.15 18.43 32.35
CA ASP A 178 -41.64 19.50 33.23
C ASP A 178 -41.62 19.16 34.76
N MET A 179 -40.82 19.94 35.51
CA MET A 179 -40.93 20.33 36.91
C MET A 179 -40.72 19.36 38.13
N ARG A 180 -39.90 19.86 39.09
CA ARG A 180 -39.96 19.77 40.59
C ARG A 180 -39.22 18.67 41.41
N TYR A 181 -38.16 19.14 42.10
CA TYR A 181 -37.87 19.08 43.57
C TYR A 181 -37.09 17.93 44.28
N VAL A 182 -36.27 18.36 45.29
CA VAL A 182 -35.71 17.69 46.52
C VAL A 182 -34.96 16.35 46.34
N THR A 183 -33.61 16.24 46.29
CA THR A 183 -32.50 16.50 47.26
C THR A 183 -32.33 15.57 48.49
N GLN A 184 -31.25 14.76 48.54
CA GLN A 184 -30.24 14.54 49.64
C GLN A 184 -29.28 13.37 49.24
N ARG A 185 -27.93 13.47 49.33
CA ARG A 185 -26.99 13.22 50.46
C ARG A 185 -27.03 11.77 51.01
N THR A 186 -25.94 11.05 51.36
CA THR A 186 -24.52 11.34 51.72
C THR A 186 -23.57 10.19 51.26
N VAL A 187 -22.34 10.40 50.75
CA VAL A 187 -21.01 10.60 51.42
C VAL A 187 -20.46 9.39 52.25
N PHE A 188 -19.28 8.84 51.89
CA PHE A 188 -18.06 8.75 52.75
C PHE A 188 -16.80 8.20 52.00
N ASN A 189 -15.62 8.21 52.64
CA ASN A 189 -14.27 8.28 52.01
C ASN A 189 -13.31 7.09 52.26
N ARG A 190 -12.26 7.00 51.42
CA ARG A 190 -10.98 6.26 51.64
C ARG A 190 -10.01 7.03 52.57
N PRO A 191 -9.01 6.35 53.17
CA PRO A 191 -7.59 6.68 52.86
C PRO A 191 -6.65 5.41 52.83
N PRO A 192 -5.32 5.42 53.14
CA PRO A 192 -4.24 5.60 52.14
C PRO A 192 -3.09 4.54 52.17
N GLY A 193 -2.05 4.71 51.33
CA GLY A 193 -0.70 4.06 51.42
C GLY A 193 0.34 4.98 52.10
N PRO A 194 1.68 4.93 51.83
CA PRO A 194 2.48 4.21 50.80
C PRO A 194 3.49 3.19 51.48
N PRO A 195 4.86 3.15 51.43
CA PRO A 195 5.91 3.68 50.51
C PRO A 195 7.21 2.81 50.21
N THR A 196 8.00 3.27 49.21
CA THR A 196 9.51 3.29 49.06
C THR A 196 10.43 2.06 48.82
N HIS A 197 11.33 2.23 47.81
CA HIS A 197 12.69 1.66 47.54
C HIS A 197 12.82 0.12 47.32
N ASP A 198 13.72 -0.45 46.48
CA ASP A 198 15.12 -0.07 46.18
C ASP A 198 15.66 -0.48 44.75
N ILE A 199 16.98 -0.41 44.53
CA ILE A 199 17.73 -0.58 43.24
C ILE A 199 18.13 -2.04 42.89
N ILE A 200 18.22 -2.42 41.60
CA ILE A 200 19.14 -3.49 41.12
C ILE A 200 19.55 -3.36 39.61
N SER A 201 20.58 -4.12 39.21
CA SER A 201 21.34 -4.02 37.95
C SER A 201 20.66 -4.56 36.67
N ALA A 202 21.29 -4.32 35.52
CA ALA A 202 20.84 -4.77 34.20
C ALA A 202 21.34 -6.19 33.84
N SER A 203 20.40 -7.11 33.56
CA SER A 203 20.68 -8.35 32.84
C SER A 203 19.40 -9.00 32.28
N GLU A 204 18.97 -8.62 31.08
CA GLU A 204 18.04 -9.45 30.30
C GLU A 204 18.17 -9.16 28.80
N LEU A 205 18.45 -10.20 28.01
CA LEU A 205 18.38 -10.16 26.55
C LEU A 205 16.93 -10.39 26.15
N SER A 206 16.32 -9.41 25.47
CA SER A 206 14.93 -9.52 24.99
C SER A 206 14.72 -10.81 24.19
N PRO A 207 13.60 -11.53 24.39
CA PRO A 207 13.36 -12.80 23.72
C PRO A 207 13.35 -12.65 22.20
N VAL A 208 14.01 -13.59 21.51
CA VAL A 208 14.02 -13.65 20.04
C VAL A 208 12.58 -13.80 19.54
N PRO A 209 12.12 -12.96 18.59
CA PRO A 209 10.81 -13.16 17.99
C PRO A 209 10.78 -14.50 17.25
N VAL A 210 9.86 -15.37 17.66
CA VAL A 210 9.45 -16.54 16.88
C VAL A 210 8.96 -16.05 15.51
N TYR A 211 9.08 -16.88 14.47
CA TYR A 211 8.62 -16.55 13.12
C TYR A 211 7.24 -15.88 13.14
N PRO A 212 6.97 -14.88 12.28
CA PRO A 212 5.62 -14.38 12.09
C PRO A 212 4.74 -15.53 11.59
N THR A 213 3.91 -16.06 12.49
CA THR A 213 2.78 -16.90 12.12
C THR A 213 1.81 -16.05 11.28
N PRO A 214 1.09 -16.65 10.31
CA PRO A 214 0.09 -15.91 9.56
C PRO A 214 -0.92 -15.31 10.53
N PRO A 215 -1.39 -14.06 10.29
CA PRO A 215 -2.32 -13.39 11.20
C PRO A 215 -3.57 -14.24 11.42
N ASP A 216 -4.01 -14.32 12.69
CA ASP A 216 -5.18 -15.10 13.07
C ASP A 216 -6.40 -14.66 12.26
N ARG A 217 -7.11 -15.64 11.68
CA ARG A 217 -8.30 -15.43 10.84
C ARG A 217 -9.48 -14.79 11.59
N ASN A 218 -9.38 -14.63 12.91
CA ASN A 218 -10.39 -13.99 13.75
C ASN A 218 -10.03 -12.55 14.21
N ALA A 219 -8.96 -11.95 13.68
CA ALA A 219 -8.67 -10.53 13.89
C ALA A 219 -9.82 -9.66 13.32
N ARG A 220 -10.46 -8.85 14.17
CA ARG A 220 -11.56 -7.96 13.75
C ARG A 220 -11.07 -6.90 12.75
N PRO A 221 -11.84 -6.56 11.70
CA PRO A 221 -11.46 -5.50 10.77
C PRO A 221 -11.25 -4.15 11.48
N GLY A 222 -10.09 -3.52 11.23
CA GLY A 222 -9.88 -2.11 11.56
C GLY A 222 -10.81 -1.23 10.70
N LEU A 223 -11.35 -0.16 11.30
CA LEU A 223 -12.39 0.65 10.65
C LEU A 223 -11.88 1.35 9.38
N VAL A 224 -12.48 1.03 8.24
CA VAL A 224 -12.10 1.55 6.92
C VAL A 224 -12.23 3.07 6.87
N SER A 225 -11.15 3.74 6.45
CA SER A 225 -11.25 5.13 6.00
C SER A 225 -11.80 5.15 4.58
N HIS A 226 -12.92 5.83 4.36
CA HIS A 226 -13.50 5.99 3.03
C HIS A 226 -12.61 6.94 2.21
N SER A 227 -11.75 6.37 1.37
CA SER A 227 -11.05 7.06 0.29
C SER A 227 -11.62 6.58 -1.05
N ASN A 228 -11.65 7.45 -2.06
CA ASN A 228 -12.26 7.15 -3.36
C ASN A 228 -11.34 6.31 -4.28
N TYR A 229 -10.54 5.41 -3.70
CA TYR A 229 -9.67 4.48 -4.41
C TYR A 229 -10.27 3.08 -4.37
N THR A 230 -10.32 2.40 -5.51
CA THR A 230 -10.81 1.02 -5.57
C THR A 230 -9.74 0.07 -5.03
N ALA A 231 -9.84 -0.30 -3.75
CA ALA A 231 -8.92 -1.27 -3.15
C ALA A 231 -9.11 -2.69 -3.75
N CYS A 232 -8.02 -3.30 -4.22
CA CYS A 232 -8.01 -4.66 -4.76
C CYS A 232 -8.08 -5.72 -3.66
N VAL A 233 -9.30 -5.93 -3.14
CA VAL A 233 -9.61 -7.02 -2.21
C VAL A 233 -9.92 -8.28 -3.01
N LEU A 234 -8.90 -9.11 -3.26
CA LEU A 234 -9.01 -10.42 -3.92
C LEU A 234 -9.73 -11.46 -3.03
N ASN A 235 -11.00 -11.22 -2.70
CA ASN A 235 -12.07 -12.18 -2.36
C ASN A 235 -13.29 -11.44 -1.78
N GLN A 236 -14.29 -11.11 -2.62
CA GLN A 236 -15.67 -10.94 -2.14
C GLN A 236 -16.70 -11.10 -3.25
N SER A 237 -17.79 -11.82 -2.95
CA SER A 237 -18.86 -12.14 -3.91
C SER A 237 -19.95 -11.06 -3.89
N SER A 238 -19.64 -9.89 -4.47
CA SER A 238 -20.60 -8.79 -4.68
C SER A 238 -20.61 -8.36 -6.14
N ALA A 239 -21.72 -7.76 -6.59
CA ALA A 239 -21.98 -7.49 -8.01
C ALA A 239 -20.94 -6.53 -8.63
N PRO A 240 -20.53 -6.73 -9.89
CA PRO A 240 -19.42 -5.99 -10.50
C PRO A 240 -19.82 -4.55 -10.83
N LEU A 241 -19.43 -3.61 -9.97
CA LEU A 241 -19.17 -2.24 -10.42
C LEU A 241 -18.06 -2.30 -11.47
N SER A 242 -18.36 -1.90 -12.71
CA SER A 242 -17.40 -1.95 -13.82
C SER A 242 -16.36 -0.83 -13.69
N VAL A 243 -15.35 -1.05 -12.84
CA VAL A 243 -14.25 -0.12 -12.60
C VAL A 243 -13.49 0.13 -13.92
N GLN A 244 -13.62 1.35 -14.44
CA GLN A 244 -12.94 1.77 -15.64
C GLN A 244 -11.45 1.94 -15.36
N ARG A 245 -10.64 1.02 -15.87
CA ARG A 245 -9.18 1.01 -15.70
C ARG A 245 -8.52 1.98 -16.68
N ARG A 246 -7.43 2.61 -16.24
CA ARG A 246 -6.72 3.67 -16.97
C ARG A 246 -5.41 3.14 -17.57
N GLY A 247 -5.07 3.60 -18.77
CA GLY A 247 -3.76 3.36 -19.39
C GLY A 247 -2.68 4.27 -18.79
N ILE A 248 -1.42 4.08 -19.20
CA ILE A 248 -0.29 4.95 -18.84
C ILE A 248 0.31 5.49 -20.13
N VAL A 249 0.55 6.81 -20.19
CA VAL A 249 1.09 7.48 -21.38
C VAL A 249 2.50 6.98 -21.70
N ASN A 250 2.78 6.71 -22.99
CA ASN A 250 4.13 6.41 -23.45
C ASN A 250 4.94 7.71 -23.61
N LEU A 251 6.02 7.85 -22.85
CA LEU A 251 6.85 9.07 -22.83
C LEU A 251 8.05 8.98 -23.79
N GLY A 252 7.95 8.10 -24.80
CA GLY A 252 9.05 7.68 -25.66
C GLY A 252 9.74 6.45 -25.09
N ASN A 253 9.46 5.29 -25.69
CA ASN A 253 10.01 3.98 -25.32
C ASN A 253 9.71 3.47 -23.89
N THR A 254 8.79 4.10 -23.14
CA THR A 254 8.54 3.76 -21.73
C THR A 254 7.59 2.57 -21.50
N CYS A 255 7.29 1.77 -22.52
CA CYS A 255 6.35 0.65 -22.40
C CYS A 255 6.84 -0.45 -21.41
N TYR A 256 8.16 -0.61 -21.23
CA TYR A 256 8.74 -1.48 -20.19
C TYR A 256 8.35 -1.03 -18.77
N MET A 257 8.26 0.29 -18.56
CA MET A 257 7.87 0.91 -17.31
C MET A 257 6.35 0.79 -17.12
N ASN A 258 5.60 1.14 -18.15
CA ASN A 258 4.13 1.16 -18.14
C ASN A 258 3.54 -0.24 -17.85
N SER A 259 4.07 -1.28 -18.48
CA SER A 259 3.63 -2.67 -18.28
C SER A 259 3.89 -3.19 -16.86
N VAL A 260 5.11 -2.99 -16.33
CA VAL A 260 5.46 -3.39 -14.95
C VAL A 260 4.62 -2.64 -13.91
N LEU A 261 4.34 -1.35 -14.12
CA LEU A 261 3.49 -0.56 -13.20
C LEU A 261 2.04 -1.09 -13.15
N GLN A 262 1.44 -1.48 -14.28
CA GLN A 262 0.09 -2.08 -14.31
C GLN A 262 0.03 -3.44 -13.60
N VAL A 263 1.08 -4.26 -13.72
CA VAL A 263 1.19 -5.53 -12.99
C VAL A 263 1.37 -5.29 -11.49
N LEU A 264 2.26 -4.37 -11.08
CA LEU A 264 2.45 -4.00 -9.67
C LEU A 264 1.17 -3.47 -9.02
N ASN A 265 0.40 -2.64 -9.74
CA ASN A 265 -0.88 -2.10 -9.29
C ASN A 265 -1.90 -3.20 -8.91
N SER A 266 -1.79 -4.36 -9.55
CA SER A 266 -2.68 -5.51 -9.39
C SER A 266 -2.28 -6.44 -8.23
N THR A 267 -1.27 -6.06 -7.44
CA THR A 267 -0.78 -6.78 -6.24
C THR A 267 -1.09 -6.02 -4.96
N GLN A 268 -1.13 -6.71 -3.81
CA GLN A 268 -1.26 -6.06 -2.50
C GLN A 268 -0.12 -5.07 -2.21
N LEU A 269 1.09 -5.30 -2.76
CA LEU A 269 2.21 -4.37 -2.66
C LEU A 269 1.92 -3.03 -3.35
N GLY A 270 1.27 -3.03 -4.52
CA GLY A 270 0.80 -1.79 -5.15
C GLY A 270 -0.26 -1.10 -4.28
N GLN A 271 -1.26 -1.86 -3.85
CA GLN A 271 -2.41 -1.37 -3.09
C GLN A 271 -2.04 -0.70 -1.75
N TYR A 272 -0.94 -1.11 -1.11
CA TYR A 272 -0.38 -0.45 0.09
C TYR A 272 -0.16 1.06 -0.11
N PHE A 273 0.24 1.49 -1.31
CA PHE A 273 0.51 2.91 -1.62
C PHE A 273 -0.74 3.75 -1.89
N LEU A 274 -1.95 3.18 -1.85
CA LEU A 274 -3.21 3.95 -1.85
C LEU A 274 -3.46 4.70 -0.54
N THR A 275 -2.81 4.27 0.55
CA THR A 275 -2.78 4.98 1.84
C THR A 275 -1.48 5.77 1.98
N ASP A 276 -1.46 6.76 2.88
CA ASP A 276 -0.24 7.48 3.27
C ASP A 276 0.55 6.76 4.37
N ASP A 277 0.17 5.53 4.74
CA ASP A 277 0.79 4.77 5.85
C ASP A 277 2.29 4.49 5.61
N TYR A 278 2.73 4.47 4.34
CA TYR A 278 4.14 4.35 3.99
C TYR A 278 4.98 5.56 4.44
N VAL A 279 4.37 6.75 4.62
CA VAL A 279 5.08 8.00 4.91
C VAL A 279 5.75 7.96 6.29
N SER A 280 5.19 7.24 7.26
CA SER A 280 5.84 7.01 8.57
C SER A 280 7.03 6.05 8.52
N HIS A 281 7.22 5.32 7.43
CA HIS A 281 8.32 4.37 7.25
C HIS A 281 9.46 4.89 6.35
N LEU A 282 9.34 6.12 5.84
CA LEU A 282 10.38 6.75 5.00
C LEU A 282 11.68 7.00 5.79
N THR A 283 12.81 6.48 5.29
CA THR A 283 14.13 6.68 5.95
C THR A 283 14.56 8.14 5.97
N THR A 284 14.13 8.92 4.98
CA THR A 284 14.47 10.35 4.82
C THR A 284 13.30 11.15 4.21
N ILE A 285 13.00 12.32 4.80
CA ILE A 285 11.89 13.22 4.39
C ILE A 285 12.17 13.97 3.07
N LYS A 286 13.44 14.11 2.65
CA LYS A 286 13.85 14.75 1.41
C LYS A 286 14.99 13.98 0.75
N GLY A 287 14.90 13.71 -0.55
CA GLY A 287 15.96 13.07 -1.32
C GLY A 287 15.46 12.48 -2.65
N LYS A 288 16.39 11.90 -3.43
CA LYS A 288 16.06 11.15 -4.66
C LYS A 288 15.09 10.00 -4.38
N LEU A 289 15.40 9.18 -3.37
CA LEU A 289 14.55 8.08 -2.88
C LEU A 289 13.13 8.53 -2.47
N THR A 290 13.00 9.63 -1.72
CA THR A 290 11.68 10.14 -1.31
C THR A 290 10.85 10.62 -2.50
N ARG A 291 11.49 11.25 -3.51
CA ARG A 291 10.85 11.65 -4.77
C ARG A 291 10.41 10.43 -5.58
N LEU A 292 11.21 9.37 -5.62
CA LEU A 292 10.86 8.12 -6.30
C LEU A 292 9.60 7.48 -5.72
N ILE A 293 9.52 7.29 -4.40
CA ILE A 293 8.30 6.72 -3.78
C ILE A 293 7.08 7.64 -3.93
N ASN A 294 7.22 8.95 -3.72
CA ASN A 294 6.07 9.85 -3.80
C ASN A 294 5.53 10.02 -5.23
N SER A 295 6.37 9.84 -6.25
CA SER A 295 5.93 9.80 -7.65
C SER A 295 5.38 8.43 -8.06
N PHE A 296 5.92 7.32 -7.51
CA PHE A 296 5.35 5.98 -7.69
C PHE A 296 3.94 5.87 -7.08
N SER A 297 3.77 6.27 -5.82
CA SER A 297 2.46 6.26 -5.14
C SER A 297 1.44 7.19 -5.81
N PHE A 298 1.86 8.33 -6.36
CA PHE A 298 1.02 9.16 -7.22
C PHE A 298 0.49 8.40 -8.45
N VAL A 299 1.36 7.71 -9.19
CA VAL A 299 0.94 6.92 -10.37
C VAL A 299 -0.02 5.79 -9.97
N ILE A 300 0.26 5.07 -8.87
CA ILE A 300 -0.62 4.01 -8.36
C ILE A 300 -1.99 4.58 -7.92
N ARG A 301 -2.03 5.73 -7.22
CA ARG A 301 -3.30 6.37 -6.83
C ARG A 301 -4.09 6.83 -8.05
N GLU A 302 -3.43 7.45 -9.03
CA GLU A 302 -4.06 7.83 -10.30
C GLU A 302 -4.67 6.61 -11.03
N LEU A 303 -3.96 5.48 -11.10
CA LEU A 303 -4.47 4.26 -11.74
C LEU A 303 -5.77 3.70 -11.11
N ASN A 304 -6.02 3.96 -9.82
CA ASN A 304 -7.19 3.47 -9.08
C ASN A 304 -8.28 4.55 -8.85
N ARG A 305 -8.16 5.72 -9.46
CA ARG A 305 -9.19 6.79 -9.44
C ARG A 305 -10.40 6.41 -10.28
N ALA A 306 -11.57 6.34 -9.64
CA ALA A 306 -12.84 6.05 -10.31
C ALA A 306 -13.50 7.28 -10.98
N ASP A 307 -12.96 8.49 -10.79
CA ASP A 307 -13.51 9.74 -11.29
C ASP A 307 -12.89 10.22 -12.62
N CYS A 308 -11.80 9.59 -13.07
CA CYS A 308 -11.01 10.03 -14.22
C CYS A 308 -10.82 8.91 -15.25
N ASN A 309 -11.17 9.18 -16.51
CA ASN A 309 -11.11 8.22 -17.62
C ASN A 309 -9.89 8.39 -18.54
N PHE A 310 -9.05 9.42 -18.33
CA PHE A 310 -7.88 9.71 -19.15
C PHE A 310 -6.65 8.89 -18.70
N SER A 311 -5.74 8.58 -19.63
CA SER A 311 -4.48 7.89 -19.31
C SER A 311 -3.63 8.66 -18.29
N VAL A 312 -2.88 7.93 -17.46
CA VAL A 312 -2.00 8.49 -16.43
C VAL A 312 -0.67 8.91 -17.05
N SER A 313 -0.24 10.16 -16.88
CA SER A 313 1.13 10.57 -17.23
C SER A 313 2.09 10.22 -16.09
N ALA A 314 3.00 9.27 -16.36
CA ALA A 314 4.04 8.86 -15.41
C ALA A 314 5.29 9.76 -15.46
N SER A 315 5.23 10.94 -16.08
CA SER A 315 6.42 11.79 -16.31
C SER A 315 7.17 12.19 -15.02
N PRO A 316 6.50 12.64 -13.93
CA PRO A 316 7.20 12.92 -12.66
C PRO A 316 7.91 11.70 -12.07
N PHE A 317 7.38 10.49 -12.31
CA PHE A 317 8.00 9.23 -11.89
C PHE A 317 9.19 8.85 -12.78
N LYS A 318 9.08 8.97 -14.11
CA LYS A 318 10.20 8.76 -15.05
C LYS A 318 11.37 9.70 -14.76
N ALA A 319 11.10 10.95 -14.39
CA ALA A 319 12.12 11.91 -13.96
C ALA A 319 12.77 11.51 -12.63
N ALA A 320 11.98 11.19 -11.59
CA ALA A 320 12.51 10.75 -10.29
C ALA A 320 13.29 9.42 -10.36
N LEU A 321 12.89 8.52 -11.27
CA LEU A 321 13.58 7.27 -11.58
C LEU A 321 14.94 7.52 -12.26
N GLY A 322 14.98 8.40 -13.26
CA GLY A 322 16.23 8.80 -13.92
C GLY A 322 17.20 9.51 -12.98
N ASP A 323 16.69 10.34 -12.07
CA ASP A 323 17.48 10.94 -11.00
C ASP A 323 18.04 9.88 -10.03
N TYR A 324 17.31 8.81 -9.75
CA TYR A 324 17.76 7.75 -8.84
C TYR A 324 18.78 6.80 -9.50
N TYR A 325 18.54 6.43 -10.76
CA TYR A 325 19.35 5.45 -11.49
C TYR A 325 19.61 5.91 -12.93
N GLU A 326 20.84 6.36 -13.19
CA GLU A 326 21.26 7.05 -14.42
C GLU A 326 21.03 6.22 -15.69
N GLY A 327 21.13 4.88 -15.60
CA GLY A 327 20.87 3.97 -16.73
C GLY A 327 19.44 4.04 -17.28
N LEU A 328 18.48 4.52 -16.47
CA LEU A 328 17.07 4.72 -16.84
C LEU A 328 16.71 6.20 -17.06
N GLN A 329 17.68 7.11 -17.09
CA GLN A 329 17.46 8.54 -17.33
C GLN A 329 17.02 8.82 -18.78
N ASN A 330 17.60 8.11 -19.75
CA ASN A 330 17.39 8.29 -21.18
C ASN A 330 15.96 7.90 -21.67
N SER A 331 15.70 8.07 -22.97
CA SER A 331 14.47 7.59 -23.64
C SER A 331 14.75 6.45 -24.64
N SER A 332 15.73 5.60 -24.36
CA SER A 332 15.90 4.33 -25.09
C SER A 332 14.92 3.28 -24.57
N GLN A 333 14.80 2.17 -25.29
CA GLN A 333 14.19 0.97 -24.72
C GLN A 333 15.13 0.37 -23.66
N GLN A 334 14.53 -0.36 -22.71
CA GLN A 334 15.17 -0.89 -21.51
C GLN A 334 14.55 -2.26 -21.17
N ASP A 335 15.21 -3.02 -20.31
CA ASP A 335 14.67 -4.31 -19.85
C ASP A 335 13.62 -4.15 -18.72
N ALA A 336 12.50 -4.85 -18.85
CA ALA A 336 11.42 -4.77 -17.86
C ALA A 336 11.76 -5.45 -16.52
N ASN A 337 12.63 -6.46 -16.49
CA ASN A 337 13.07 -7.11 -15.25
C ASN A 337 14.15 -6.29 -14.55
N GLU A 338 15.05 -5.63 -15.29
CA GLU A 338 15.97 -4.63 -14.74
C GLU A 338 15.18 -3.47 -14.11
N PHE A 339 14.20 -2.89 -14.81
CA PHE A 339 13.35 -1.85 -14.24
C PHE A 339 12.60 -2.33 -12.98
N LEU A 340 11.98 -3.51 -13.01
CA LEU A 340 11.31 -4.10 -11.85
C LEU A 340 12.28 -4.22 -10.66
N ARG A 341 13.51 -4.70 -10.88
CA ARG A 341 14.53 -4.85 -9.83
C ARG A 341 14.98 -3.50 -9.27
N VAL A 342 15.26 -2.50 -10.12
CA VAL A 342 15.62 -1.14 -9.69
C VAL A 342 14.49 -0.47 -8.91
N LEU A 343 13.22 -0.70 -9.30
CA LEU A 343 12.06 -0.17 -8.59
C LEU A 343 11.85 -0.85 -7.23
N LEU A 344 11.92 -2.18 -7.14
CA LEU A 344 11.80 -2.91 -5.88
C LEU A 344 12.93 -2.53 -4.90
N ASP A 345 14.17 -2.37 -5.39
CA ASP A 345 15.31 -1.96 -4.56
C ASP A 345 15.22 -0.48 -4.12
N GLY A 346 14.75 0.41 -4.99
CA GLY A 346 14.48 1.81 -4.66
C GLY A 346 13.37 1.98 -3.62
N ILE A 347 12.28 1.20 -3.73
CA ILE A 347 11.21 1.19 -2.72
C ILE A 347 11.71 0.56 -1.41
N HIS A 348 12.51 -0.52 -1.49
CA HIS A 348 13.12 -1.15 -0.32
C HIS A 348 13.99 -0.15 0.45
N SER A 349 14.97 0.44 -0.23
CA SER A 349 15.94 1.38 0.35
C SER A 349 15.28 2.58 1.01
N ALA A 350 14.24 3.13 0.38
CA ALA A 350 13.49 4.28 0.90
C ALA A 350 12.59 3.96 2.11
N LEU A 351 12.24 2.68 2.33
CA LEU A 351 11.39 2.21 3.44
C LEU A 351 12.12 1.24 4.40
N ASN A 352 13.44 1.12 4.32
CA ASN A 352 14.20 0.19 5.14
C ASN A 352 14.44 0.77 6.54
N MET A 353 13.59 0.39 7.49
CA MET A 353 13.67 0.80 8.89
C MET A 353 15.01 0.41 9.55
N ASN A 354 15.72 -0.57 8.98
CA ASN A 354 16.98 -1.12 9.50
C ASN A 354 18.23 -0.63 8.73
N GLU A 355 18.11 0.30 7.79
CA GLU A 355 19.22 0.85 6.97
C GLU A 355 20.46 1.25 7.81
N ARG A 356 20.23 1.82 8.99
CA ARG A 356 21.30 2.38 9.86
C ARG A 356 21.92 1.34 10.80
N ASN A 357 21.42 0.10 10.82
CA ASN A 357 21.85 -0.94 11.75
C ASN A 357 23.22 -1.53 11.37
N ARG A 358 24.29 -0.96 11.94
CA ARG A 358 25.66 -1.46 11.78
C ARG A 358 25.94 -2.67 12.67
N VAL A 359 25.25 -3.78 12.38
CA VAL A 359 25.44 -5.07 13.06
C VAL A 359 26.42 -5.97 12.28
N THR A 360 27.49 -6.36 12.96
CA THR A 360 28.40 -7.43 12.53
C THR A 360 27.87 -8.76 13.04
N PHE A 361 27.85 -9.78 12.17
CA PHE A 361 27.37 -11.11 12.52
C PHE A 361 28.51 -12.13 12.58
N PRO A 362 28.40 -13.16 13.44
CA PRO A 362 29.29 -14.31 13.35
C PRO A 362 29.03 -15.07 12.03
N GLU A 363 30.10 -15.63 11.46
CA GLU A 363 29.99 -16.52 10.31
C GLU A 363 29.11 -17.74 10.63
N ILE A 364 28.29 -18.15 9.66
CA ILE A 364 27.44 -19.34 9.80
C ILE A 364 28.23 -20.56 9.33
N ASP A 365 28.40 -21.54 10.22
CA ASP A 365 28.93 -22.85 9.87
C ASP A 365 27.92 -23.64 9.03
N ASN A 366 28.03 -23.45 7.71
CA ASN A 366 27.18 -24.07 6.70
C ASN A 366 27.30 -25.60 6.59
N SER A 367 28.16 -26.24 7.39
CA SER A 367 28.24 -27.71 7.45
C SER A 367 27.34 -28.31 8.53
N LYS A 368 27.08 -27.59 9.63
CA LYS A 368 26.41 -28.12 10.84
C LYS A 368 24.96 -27.64 10.98
N GLY A 369 24.20 -28.37 11.81
CA GLY A 369 22.79 -28.06 12.12
C GLY A 369 21.80 -28.53 11.06
N THR A 370 20.52 -28.41 11.40
CA THR A 370 19.39 -28.65 10.50
C THR A 370 19.19 -27.49 9.52
N ASP A 371 18.44 -27.75 8.45
CA ASP A 371 18.12 -26.74 7.44
C ASP A 371 17.30 -25.59 8.04
N ASP A 372 16.34 -25.89 8.93
CA ASP A 372 15.50 -24.90 9.60
C ASP A 372 16.27 -24.03 10.61
N GLU A 373 17.39 -24.51 11.16
CA GLU A 373 18.29 -23.71 12.01
C GLU A 373 19.18 -22.78 11.19
N LEU A 374 19.77 -23.28 10.09
CA LEU A 374 20.59 -22.48 9.18
C LEU A 374 19.74 -21.38 8.51
N ALA A 375 18.57 -21.73 7.99
CA ALA A 375 17.66 -20.78 7.35
C ALA A 375 17.19 -19.67 8.30
N ARG A 376 16.88 -20.01 9.56
CA ARG A 376 16.57 -19.01 10.61
C ARG A 376 17.73 -18.06 10.87
N ARG A 377 18.96 -18.56 10.97
CA ARG A 377 20.15 -17.72 11.19
C ARG A 377 20.35 -16.76 10.01
N TYR A 378 20.29 -17.27 8.79
CA TYR A 378 20.36 -16.46 7.58
C TYR A 378 19.25 -15.41 7.50
N TRP A 379 18.00 -15.76 7.82
CA TRP A 379 16.88 -14.81 7.83
C TRP A 379 17.05 -13.73 8.90
N ALA A 380 17.46 -14.10 10.11
CA ALA A 380 17.70 -13.15 11.19
C ALA A 380 18.84 -12.16 10.86
N GLN A 381 19.93 -12.64 10.25
CA GLN A 381 21.02 -11.77 9.80
C GLN A 381 20.60 -10.84 8.65
N TYR A 382 19.75 -11.29 7.74
CA TYR A 382 19.18 -10.46 6.67
C TYR A 382 18.22 -9.41 7.22
N TYR A 383 17.21 -9.84 8.00
CA TYR A 383 16.11 -8.97 8.46
C TYR A 383 16.60 -7.84 9.38
N GLN A 384 17.62 -8.09 10.22
CA GLN A 384 18.24 -7.06 11.05
C GLN A 384 18.90 -5.91 10.28
N LYS A 385 19.16 -6.09 8.97
CA LYS A 385 19.62 -5.04 8.05
C LYS A 385 18.53 -4.56 7.09
N ASN A 386 17.57 -5.44 6.78
CA ASN A 386 16.57 -5.23 5.73
C ASN A 386 15.16 -5.49 6.29
N SER A 387 14.45 -4.43 6.68
CA SER A 387 13.07 -4.49 7.19
C SER A 387 12.24 -3.41 6.51
N SER A 388 11.35 -3.82 5.62
CA SER A 388 10.52 -2.93 4.78
C SER A 388 9.39 -3.72 4.12
N ILE A 389 8.37 -3.03 3.62
CA ILE A 389 7.22 -3.63 2.91
C ILE A 389 7.62 -4.55 1.72
N ILE A 390 8.76 -4.29 1.07
CA ILE A 390 9.29 -5.13 -0.03
C ILE A 390 9.81 -6.48 0.49
N VAL A 391 10.37 -6.50 1.70
CA VAL A 391 10.79 -7.75 2.35
C VAL A 391 9.55 -8.55 2.77
N ASP A 392 8.53 -7.88 3.32
CA ASP A 392 7.32 -8.54 3.80
C ASP A 392 6.49 -9.19 2.67
N TYR A 393 6.41 -8.54 1.50
CA TYR A 393 5.63 -9.04 0.35
C TYR A 393 6.42 -9.85 -0.68
N CYS A 394 7.71 -9.61 -0.89
CA CYS A 394 8.45 -10.17 -2.01
C CYS A 394 9.68 -11.00 -1.63
N ALA A 395 10.24 -10.86 -0.42
CA ALA A 395 11.45 -11.61 -0.06
C ALA A 395 11.16 -13.08 0.26
N PHE A 396 11.97 -13.97 -0.32
CA PHE A 396 11.94 -15.41 -0.06
C PHE A 396 13.34 -16.00 0.04
N GLN A 397 13.45 -17.14 0.71
CA GLN A 397 14.71 -17.85 0.90
C GLN A 397 14.89 -18.99 -0.10
N GLU A 398 16.08 -19.05 -0.66
CA GLU A 398 16.56 -20.11 -1.54
C GLU A 398 17.69 -20.87 -0.84
N ARG A 399 17.50 -22.18 -0.67
CA ARG A 399 18.52 -23.13 -0.21
C ARG A 399 19.48 -23.41 -1.35
N SER A 400 20.75 -23.11 -1.15
CA SER A 400 21.85 -23.61 -1.98
C SER A 400 22.58 -24.72 -1.23
N ALA A 401 22.58 -25.93 -1.80
CA ALA A 401 23.32 -27.07 -1.27
C ALA A 401 24.47 -27.45 -2.23
N ILE A 402 25.67 -27.67 -1.70
CA ILE A 402 26.85 -28.12 -2.44
C ILE A 402 27.42 -29.37 -1.77
N VAL A 403 27.63 -30.46 -2.54
CA VAL A 403 28.16 -31.74 -2.05
C VAL A 403 29.47 -32.08 -2.77
N CYS A 404 30.54 -32.29 -1.99
CA CYS A 404 31.84 -32.70 -2.49
C CYS A 404 31.85 -34.20 -2.84
N PRO A 405 32.14 -34.63 -4.09
CA PRO A 405 32.17 -36.04 -4.46
C PRO A 405 33.28 -36.83 -3.75
N SER A 406 34.45 -36.22 -3.49
CA SER A 406 35.62 -36.93 -2.92
C SER A 406 35.47 -37.33 -1.45
N CYS A 407 34.64 -36.63 -0.67
CA CYS A 407 34.51 -36.87 0.78
C CYS A 407 33.07 -36.74 1.31
N ASN A 408 32.09 -36.60 0.42
CA ASN A 408 30.66 -36.38 0.70
C ASN A 408 30.32 -35.22 1.67
N HIS A 409 31.27 -34.32 1.94
CA HIS A 409 31.04 -33.13 2.76
C HIS A 409 30.01 -32.21 2.07
N GLN A 410 28.98 -31.84 2.81
CA GLN A 410 27.88 -30.99 2.34
C GLN A 410 27.95 -29.61 2.99
N SER A 411 27.90 -28.56 2.17
CA SER A 411 27.76 -27.17 2.58
C SER A 411 26.37 -26.65 2.17
N ARG A 412 25.68 -25.94 3.07
CA ARG A 412 24.29 -25.48 2.89
C ARG A 412 24.18 -24.00 3.29
N SER A 413 23.84 -23.14 2.34
CA SER A 413 23.60 -21.71 2.57
C SER A 413 22.18 -21.31 2.16
N PHE A 414 21.66 -20.22 2.74
CA PHE A 414 20.31 -19.73 2.45
C PHE A 414 20.37 -18.27 2.01
N ASN A 415 20.11 -18.03 0.73
CA ASN A 415 20.13 -16.71 0.12
C ASN A 415 18.72 -16.10 0.20
N VAL A 416 18.61 -14.77 0.13
CA VAL A 416 17.31 -14.06 0.07
C VAL A 416 17.18 -13.36 -1.28
N SER A 417 16.06 -13.58 -1.96
CA SER A 417 15.74 -13.07 -3.29
C SER A 417 14.38 -12.35 -3.27
N LEU A 418 14.21 -11.30 -4.09
CA LEU A 418 12.97 -10.51 -4.21
C LEU A 418 12.15 -10.86 -5.47
N SER A 419 12.79 -11.49 -6.44
CA SER A 419 12.20 -12.00 -7.68
C SER A 419 13.02 -13.21 -8.13
N LEU A 420 12.43 -14.05 -8.98
CA LEU A 420 13.02 -15.29 -9.47
C LEU A 420 13.28 -15.18 -10.97
N GLU A 421 14.50 -15.48 -11.42
CA GLU A 421 14.83 -15.47 -12.85
C GLU A 421 15.16 -16.90 -13.34
N ILE A 422 14.22 -17.59 -13.99
CA ILE A 422 14.36 -19.01 -14.36
C ILE A 422 14.81 -19.25 -15.81
N PRO A 423 15.65 -20.27 -16.07
CA PRO A 423 16.02 -20.69 -17.40
C PRO A 423 14.86 -21.39 -18.12
N ILE A 424 14.69 -21.09 -19.41
CA ILE A 424 13.83 -21.88 -20.31
C ILE A 424 14.68 -23.04 -20.86
N PRO A 425 14.34 -24.32 -20.64
CA PRO A 425 15.07 -25.46 -21.24
C PRO A 425 14.99 -25.47 -22.77
N GLN A 426 15.92 -26.18 -23.42
CA GLN A 426 16.01 -26.32 -24.89
C GLN A 426 15.49 -27.68 -25.42
N THR A 427 14.83 -28.47 -24.57
CA THR A 427 14.64 -29.92 -24.77
C THR A 427 13.32 -30.33 -25.42
N SER A 428 12.40 -29.40 -25.70
CA SER A 428 11.08 -29.72 -26.26
C SER A 428 10.51 -28.61 -27.15
N SER A 429 9.54 -28.97 -28.00
CA SER A 429 8.75 -28.02 -28.81
C SER A 429 7.60 -27.36 -28.03
N LYS A 430 7.35 -27.81 -26.81
CA LYS A 430 6.39 -27.24 -25.85
C LYS A 430 7.03 -27.28 -24.45
N VAL A 431 7.33 -26.12 -23.89
CA VAL A 431 7.95 -25.98 -22.56
C VAL A 431 6.90 -25.47 -21.59
N SER A 432 6.78 -26.08 -20.41
CA SER A 432 5.95 -25.58 -19.32
C SER A 432 6.76 -24.78 -18.29
N LEU A 433 6.07 -24.00 -17.46
CA LEU A 433 6.67 -23.34 -16.30
C LEU A 433 7.21 -24.36 -15.29
N ASP A 434 6.58 -25.53 -15.17
CA ASP A 434 7.05 -26.65 -14.34
C ASP A 434 8.35 -27.27 -14.89
N ASP A 435 8.56 -27.31 -16.22
CA ASP A 435 9.84 -27.66 -16.83
C ASP A 435 10.93 -26.63 -16.52
N CYS A 436 10.59 -25.34 -16.53
CA CYS A 436 11.51 -24.25 -16.15
C CYS A 436 11.91 -24.34 -14.66
N PHE A 437 10.95 -24.57 -13.76
CA PHE A 437 11.22 -24.83 -12.33
C PHE A 437 12.04 -26.10 -12.12
N ALA A 438 11.70 -27.20 -12.80
CA ALA A 438 12.47 -28.44 -12.74
C ALA A 438 13.89 -28.26 -13.26
N THR A 439 14.10 -27.42 -14.28
CA THR A 439 15.43 -27.05 -14.79
C THR A 439 16.21 -26.21 -13.78
N TYR A 440 15.54 -25.27 -13.09
CA TYR A 440 16.15 -24.40 -12.07
C TYR A 440 16.57 -25.17 -10.80
N CYS A 441 15.72 -26.11 -10.36
CA CYS A 441 15.91 -26.88 -9.13
C CYS A 441 16.63 -28.24 -9.31
N ARG A 442 17.13 -28.52 -10.51
CA ARG A 442 17.89 -29.74 -10.82
C ARG A 442 19.24 -29.74 -10.10
N GLU A 443 19.71 -30.91 -9.65
CA GLU A 443 21.10 -31.06 -9.23
C GLU A 443 22.01 -30.95 -10.47
N GLU A 444 22.97 -30.02 -10.42
CA GLU A 444 23.99 -29.80 -11.45
C GLU A 444 25.37 -30.21 -10.95
N ILE A 445 26.28 -30.55 -11.87
CA ILE A 445 27.70 -30.78 -11.57
C ILE A 445 28.47 -29.54 -12.02
N LEU A 446 29.21 -28.92 -11.11
CA LEU A 446 30.03 -27.74 -11.43
C LEU A 446 31.13 -28.09 -12.44
N ASP A 447 31.30 -27.23 -13.45
CA ASP A 447 32.27 -27.44 -14.52
C ASP A 447 33.73 -27.16 -14.08
N ASN A 448 34.66 -27.34 -15.01
CA ASN A 448 36.10 -27.17 -14.75
C ASN A 448 36.52 -25.70 -14.59
N ALA A 449 35.70 -24.73 -14.98
CA ALA A 449 35.92 -23.31 -14.69
C ALA A 449 35.44 -22.95 -13.27
N SER A 450 34.38 -23.62 -12.81
CA SER A 450 33.62 -23.33 -11.59
C SER A 450 33.93 -24.28 -10.41
N MET A 451 35.07 -24.99 -10.46
CA MET A 451 35.41 -26.04 -9.49
C MET A 451 35.39 -25.54 -8.04
N TYR A 452 34.59 -26.19 -7.20
CA TYR A 452 34.48 -25.89 -5.78
C TYR A 452 35.70 -26.37 -5.00
N LYS A 453 36.33 -25.50 -4.21
CA LYS A 453 37.36 -25.90 -3.23
C LYS A 453 36.68 -26.37 -1.95
N CYS A 454 36.70 -27.67 -1.69
CA CYS A 454 36.04 -28.23 -0.50
C CYS A 454 36.76 -27.81 0.79
N PRO A 455 36.06 -27.32 1.83
CA PRO A 455 36.69 -26.95 3.10
C PRO A 455 37.16 -28.17 3.92
N ASN A 456 36.65 -29.37 3.66
CA ASN A 456 36.98 -30.58 4.42
C ASN A 456 38.17 -31.37 3.86
N CYS A 457 38.27 -31.57 2.54
CA CYS A 457 39.41 -32.26 1.91
C CYS A 457 40.37 -31.33 1.17
N HIS A 458 40.11 -30.02 1.16
CA HIS A 458 40.90 -28.95 0.52
C HIS A 458 41.14 -29.05 -1.00
N GLN A 459 40.73 -30.15 -1.64
CA GLN A 459 40.75 -30.36 -3.09
C GLN A 459 39.78 -29.40 -3.81
N LYS A 460 40.14 -29.00 -5.04
CA LYS A 460 39.19 -28.48 -6.03
C LYS A 460 38.47 -29.68 -6.67
N VAL A 461 37.14 -29.61 -6.75
CA VAL A 461 36.29 -30.69 -7.25
C VAL A 461 35.13 -30.15 -8.08
N ASN A 462 34.67 -30.96 -9.03
CA ASN A 462 33.37 -30.80 -9.70
C ASN A 462 32.26 -31.21 -8.73
N ALA A 463 31.96 -30.33 -7.77
CA ALA A 463 30.94 -30.60 -6.75
C ALA A 463 29.53 -30.64 -7.38
N ARG A 464 28.64 -31.42 -6.77
CA ARG A 464 27.22 -31.35 -7.10
C ARG A 464 26.60 -30.14 -6.38
N LYS A 465 25.74 -29.41 -7.06
CA LYS A 465 25.06 -28.20 -6.56
C LYS A 465 23.57 -28.30 -6.84
N GLN A 466 22.73 -27.83 -5.91
CA GLN A 466 21.28 -27.73 -6.11
C GLN A 466 20.73 -26.46 -5.47
N LEU A 467 19.74 -25.84 -6.13
CA LEU A 467 18.92 -24.74 -5.59
C LEU A 467 17.50 -25.25 -5.32
N LEU A 468 16.93 -24.92 -4.15
CA LEU A 468 15.55 -25.27 -3.77
C LEU A 468 14.89 -24.12 -3.00
N PHE A 469 13.56 -23.99 -3.08
CA PHE A 469 12.83 -22.98 -2.32
C PHE A 469 12.72 -23.38 -0.85
N TYR A 470 13.19 -22.54 0.08
CA TYR A 470 12.98 -22.75 1.51
C TYR A 470 11.76 -21.99 2.04
N SER A 471 11.51 -20.77 1.57
CA SER A 471 10.28 -20.04 1.88
C SER A 471 9.56 -19.56 0.62
N ALA A 472 8.37 -19.00 0.81
CA ALA A 472 7.41 -18.69 -0.24
C ALA A 472 6.83 -17.28 0.03
N PRO A 473 7.04 -16.27 -0.84
CA PRO A 473 6.63 -14.89 -0.56
C PRO A 473 5.12 -14.69 -0.79
N PRO A 474 4.48 -13.67 -0.22
CA PRO A 474 3.10 -13.30 -0.60
C PRO A 474 2.92 -12.97 -2.09
N VAL A 475 3.91 -12.29 -2.69
CA VAL A 475 3.96 -11.94 -4.12
C VAL A 475 5.24 -12.52 -4.73
N LEU A 476 5.10 -13.34 -5.76
CA LEU A 476 6.19 -14.00 -6.47
C LEU A 476 6.28 -13.48 -7.91
N PHE A 477 7.35 -12.75 -8.22
CA PHE A 477 7.71 -12.36 -9.58
C PHE A 477 8.62 -13.41 -10.21
N ILE A 478 8.26 -13.89 -11.40
CA ILE A 478 9.00 -14.91 -12.15
C ILE A 478 9.36 -14.36 -13.54
N THR A 479 10.62 -14.03 -13.75
CA THR A 479 11.16 -13.61 -15.05
C THR A 479 11.67 -14.84 -15.80
N LEU A 480 11.17 -15.06 -17.02
CA LEU A 480 11.64 -16.11 -17.92
C LEU A 480 12.90 -15.62 -18.66
N LYS A 481 14.04 -16.31 -18.52
CA LYS A 481 15.30 -15.97 -19.20
C LYS A 481 15.23 -16.25 -20.72
N ARG A 482 14.51 -15.38 -21.43
CA ARG A 482 14.32 -15.40 -22.88
C ARG A 482 15.53 -14.87 -23.64
N PHE A 483 16.23 -13.88 -23.10
CA PHE A 483 17.40 -13.29 -23.74
C PHE A 483 18.65 -14.12 -23.43
N ARG A 484 19.46 -14.41 -24.45
CA ARG A 484 20.69 -15.21 -24.33
C ARG A 484 21.78 -14.66 -25.24
N CYS A 485 22.97 -14.42 -24.68
CA CYS A 485 24.19 -14.17 -25.45
C CYS A 485 25.05 -15.44 -25.45
N TYR A 486 25.57 -15.84 -26.60
CA TYR A 486 26.39 -17.05 -26.76
C TYR A 486 27.80 -16.65 -27.23
N GLY A 487 28.64 -16.19 -26.30
CA GLY A 487 29.90 -15.54 -26.62
C GLY A 487 29.69 -14.06 -26.96
N ASP A 488 30.21 -13.62 -28.10
CA ASP A 488 30.14 -12.22 -28.54
C ASP A 488 28.69 -11.73 -28.74
N PHE A 489 28.47 -10.42 -28.54
CA PHE A 489 27.15 -9.77 -28.62
C PHE A 489 26.43 -9.94 -29.96
N THR A 490 27.13 -10.36 -31.01
CA THR A 490 26.57 -10.65 -32.35
C THR A 490 25.71 -11.92 -32.40
N SER A 491 25.85 -12.84 -31.44
CA SER A 491 25.05 -14.08 -31.35
C SER A 491 23.82 -13.97 -30.44
N ALA A 492 23.54 -12.77 -29.94
CA ALA A 492 22.48 -12.49 -28.98
C ALA A 492 21.08 -12.80 -29.56
N SER A 493 20.34 -13.68 -28.90
CA SER A 493 19.05 -14.19 -29.38
C SER A 493 17.96 -14.22 -28.30
N LYS A 494 16.72 -13.99 -28.73
CA LYS A 494 15.51 -14.05 -27.89
C LYS A 494 14.76 -15.36 -28.14
N VAL A 495 14.53 -16.13 -27.08
CA VAL A 495 13.67 -17.31 -27.07
C VAL A 495 12.20 -16.88 -27.18
N ASN A 496 11.65 -17.00 -28.38
CA ASN A 496 10.26 -16.64 -28.70
C ASN A 496 9.27 -17.81 -28.58
N SER A 497 9.68 -18.98 -28.06
CA SER A 497 8.77 -20.09 -27.82
C SER A 497 7.80 -19.79 -26.67
N THR A 498 6.52 -20.12 -26.84
CA THR A 498 5.51 -20.09 -25.76
C THR A 498 5.96 -20.96 -24.60
N VAL A 499 5.81 -20.44 -23.38
CA VAL A 499 5.98 -21.22 -22.14
C VAL A 499 4.59 -21.37 -21.52
N PHE A 500 4.15 -22.61 -21.30
CA PHE A 500 2.80 -22.90 -20.80
C PHE A 500 2.76 -22.86 -19.27
N PHE A 501 1.80 -22.13 -18.71
CA PHE A 501 1.58 -22.03 -17.26
C PHE A 501 0.09 -22.01 -16.93
N SER A 502 -0.24 -22.38 -15.69
CA SER A 502 -1.60 -22.47 -15.18
C SER A 502 -1.99 -21.20 -14.41
N LYS A 503 -3.27 -20.80 -14.44
CA LYS A 503 -3.78 -19.67 -13.61
C LYS A 503 -3.54 -19.89 -12.11
N THR A 504 -3.41 -21.15 -11.66
CA THR A 504 -2.95 -21.50 -10.31
C THR A 504 -1.63 -22.28 -10.40
N LEU A 505 -0.61 -21.84 -9.67
CA LEU A 505 0.72 -22.46 -9.57
C LEU A 505 0.89 -23.11 -8.18
N SER A 506 1.65 -24.20 -8.07
CA SER A 506 2.13 -24.70 -6.78
C SER A 506 3.60 -25.06 -6.86
N ILE A 507 4.43 -24.29 -6.16
CA ILE A 507 5.88 -24.50 -6.08
C ILE A 507 6.28 -25.68 -5.18
N ALA A 508 5.30 -26.40 -4.61
CA ALA A 508 5.50 -27.47 -3.63
C ALA A 508 6.52 -28.56 -4.04
N PRO A 509 6.60 -29.04 -5.30
CA PRO A 509 7.60 -30.03 -5.71
C PRO A 509 9.05 -29.53 -5.64
N TYR A 510 9.24 -28.22 -5.58
CA TYR A 510 10.53 -27.52 -5.62
C TYR A 510 10.93 -26.95 -4.24
N MET A 511 10.10 -27.19 -3.20
CA MET A 511 10.37 -26.73 -1.84
C MET A 511 11.13 -27.77 -1.02
N CYS A 512 12.05 -27.30 -0.17
CA CYS A 512 12.80 -28.14 0.79
C CYS A 512 12.27 -28.05 2.24
N SER A 513 11.07 -27.48 2.44
CA SER A 513 10.53 -27.14 3.77
C SER A 513 9.04 -27.49 3.91
N MET A 514 8.49 -27.32 5.12
CA MET A 514 7.08 -27.55 5.45
C MET A 514 6.07 -26.64 4.71
N PHE A 515 6.53 -25.65 3.93
CA PHE A 515 5.67 -24.76 3.13
C PHE A 515 5.04 -25.43 1.88
N SER A 516 5.23 -26.74 1.70
CA SER A 516 4.81 -27.59 0.57
C SER A 516 3.29 -27.73 0.31
N LYS A 517 2.45 -26.89 0.94
CA LYS A 517 1.02 -26.74 0.60
C LYS A 517 0.69 -25.38 -0.03
N THR A 518 1.71 -24.54 -0.26
CA THR A 518 1.52 -23.22 -0.87
C THR A 518 1.03 -23.34 -2.31
N LYS A 519 -0.03 -22.60 -2.62
CA LYS A 519 -0.52 -22.32 -3.97
C LYS A 519 -0.41 -20.83 -4.23
N TYR A 520 -0.41 -20.46 -5.50
CA TYR A 520 -0.47 -19.09 -5.97
C TYR A 520 -1.49 -18.98 -7.10
N ASN A 521 -2.07 -17.80 -7.27
CA ASN A 521 -2.88 -17.44 -8.43
C ASN A 521 -2.16 -16.36 -9.24
N LEU A 522 -2.20 -16.48 -10.57
CA LEU A 522 -1.64 -15.49 -11.48
C LEU A 522 -2.49 -14.22 -11.42
N VAL A 523 -1.86 -13.07 -11.18
CA VAL A 523 -2.54 -11.75 -11.13
C VAL A 523 -2.09 -10.81 -12.26
N GLY A 524 -0.93 -11.07 -12.88
CA GLY A 524 -0.49 -10.31 -14.03
C GLY A 524 0.66 -10.93 -14.81
N ILE A 525 0.82 -10.46 -16.05
CA ILE A 525 1.86 -10.83 -17.00
C ILE A 525 2.42 -9.54 -17.60
N VAL A 526 3.76 -9.43 -17.69
CA VAL A 526 4.42 -8.51 -18.62
C VAL A 526 4.79 -9.31 -19.87
N ASN A 527 4.21 -8.93 -21.01
CA ASN A 527 4.45 -9.51 -22.32
C ASN A 527 5.49 -8.69 -23.09
N HIS A 528 6.34 -9.32 -23.90
CA HIS A 528 7.32 -8.63 -24.75
C HIS A 528 7.30 -9.13 -26.21
N GLN A 529 6.87 -8.27 -27.14
CA GLN A 529 6.97 -8.47 -28.58
C GLN A 529 8.24 -7.81 -29.13
N GLY A 530 8.95 -8.40 -30.09
CA GLY A 530 10.20 -7.86 -30.66
C GLY A 530 11.43 -8.72 -30.38
N ASN A 531 12.63 -8.15 -30.51
CA ASN A 531 13.93 -8.85 -30.39
C ASN A 531 14.74 -8.38 -29.16
N MET A 532 16.08 -8.36 -29.22
CA MET A 532 16.97 -7.91 -28.13
C MET A 532 17.40 -6.43 -28.22
N HIS A 533 17.31 -5.82 -29.40
CA HIS A 533 17.67 -4.42 -29.64
C HIS A 533 16.46 -3.49 -29.68
N GLY A 534 15.25 -4.05 -29.82
CA GLY A 534 14.01 -3.29 -29.84
C GLY A 534 12.77 -4.18 -29.91
N GLY A 535 11.67 -3.65 -29.36
CA GLY A 535 10.38 -4.32 -29.23
C GLY A 535 9.30 -3.40 -28.65
N HIS A 536 8.28 -4.02 -28.07
CA HIS A 536 7.19 -3.37 -27.35
C HIS A 536 6.73 -4.25 -26.19
N TYR A 537 6.53 -3.64 -25.03
CA TYR A 537 6.00 -4.31 -23.84
C TYR A 537 4.52 -3.99 -23.65
N THR A 538 3.77 -4.99 -23.22
CA THR A 538 2.35 -4.86 -22.82
C THR A 538 2.15 -5.59 -21.50
N ALA A 539 1.04 -5.33 -20.82
CA ALA A 539 0.67 -6.09 -19.63
C ALA A 539 -0.74 -6.68 -19.77
N ASP A 540 -0.93 -7.88 -19.23
CA ASP A 540 -2.26 -8.40 -18.91
C ASP A 540 -2.36 -8.47 -17.39
N ALA A 541 -3.42 -7.94 -16.79
CA ALA A 541 -3.57 -7.99 -15.32
C ALA A 541 -5.03 -8.06 -14.87
N VAL A 542 -5.25 -8.68 -13.71
CA VAL A 542 -6.55 -8.82 -13.06
C VAL A 542 -6.80 -7.66 -12.09
N GLY A 543 -8.02 -7.12 -12.08
CA GLY A 543 -8.42 -6.07 -11.13
C GLY A 543 -9.21 -6.61 -9.93
N ALA A 544 -9.62 -5.69 -9.06
CA ALA A 544 -10.42 -5.96 -7.86
C ALA A 544 -11.73 -6.72 -8.14
N ASP A 545 -12.32 -6.48 -9.31
CA ASP A 545 -13.55 -7.11 -9.82
C ASP A 545 -13.34 -8.53 -10.40
N GLY A 546 -12.11 -9.06 -10.39
CA GLY A 546 -11.73 -10.34 -10.99
C GLY A 546 -11.64 -10.34 -12.53
N VAL A 547 -11.89 -9.20 -13.18
CA VAL A 547 -11.83 -9.05 -14.64
C VAL A 547 -10.37 -8.86 -15.09
N TRP A 548 -10.00 -9.49 -16.20
CA TRP A 548 -8.71 -9.28 -16.84
C TRP A 548 -8.77 -8.14 -17.85
N CYS A 549 -7.74 -7.32 -17.88
CA CYS A 549 -7.53 -6.31 -18.92
C CYS A 549 -6.14 -6.43 -19.53
N HIS A 550 -6.09 -6.17 -20.84
CA HIS A 550 -4.87 -5.97 -21.61
C HIS A 550 -4.55 -4.48 -21.69
N PHE A 551 -3.28 -4.14 -21.44
CA PHE A 551 -2.75 -2.79 -21.34
C PHE A 551 -1.60 -2.59 -22.34
N SER A 552 -1.80 -1.67 -23.27
CA SER A 552 -0.83 -1.26 -24.30
C SER A 552 -0.70 0.26 -24.25
N ASP A 553 0.14 0.73 -23.33
CA ASP A 553 0.29 2.13 -22.94
C ASP A 553 -1.05 2.80 -22.58
N GLU A 554 -1.54 3.76 -23.37
CA GLU A 554 -2.81 4.45 -23.15
C GLU A 554 -4.02 3.52 -23.34
N ARG A 555 -3.88 2.47 -24.15
CA ARG A 555 -4.99 1.61 -24.56
C ARG A 555 -5.21 0.51 -23.52
N VAL A 556 -6.42 0.48 -22.97
CA VAL A 556 -6.91 -0.60 -22.11
C VAL A 556 -8.07 -1.30 -22.81
N THR A 557 -8.02 -2.63 -22.87
CA THR A 557 -9.10 -3.48 -23.40
C THR A 557 -9.42 -4.58 -22.40
N LYS A 558 -10.69 -5.02 -22.34
CA LYS A 558 -11.06 -6.19 -21.53
C LYS A 558 -10.59 -7.47 -22.23
N ALA A 559 -10.14 -8.45 -21.47
CA ALA A 559 -9.67 -9.74 -21.95
C ALA A 559 -10.31 -10.87 -21.13
N ASP A 560 -10.71 -11.97 -21.78
CA ASP A 560 -11.27 -13.14 -21.08
C ASP A 560 -10.17 -14.02 -20.46
N VAL A 561 -8.99 -14.00 -21.08
CA VAL A 561 -7.76 -14.70 -20.66
C VAL A 561 -6.58 -13.80 -21.00
N ALA A 562 -5.55 -13.81 -20.15
CA ALA A 562 -4.28 -13.15 -20.42
C ALA A 562 -3.54 -13.79 -21.63
N ASP A 563 -2.75 -13.02 -22.37
CA ASP A 563 -1.89 -13.59 -23.41
C ASP A 563 -0.68 -14.27 -22.77
N ASN A 564 -0.56 -15.58 -23.05
CA ASN A 564 0.50 -16.43 -22.52
C ASN A 564 1.64 -16.63 -23.52
N ASN A 565 1.52 -16.17 -24.77
CA ASN A 565 2.47 -16.48 -25.84
C ASN A 565 3.79 -15.74 -25.67
N LEU A 566 3.74 -14.45 -25.36
CA LEU A 566 4.89 -13.55 -25.28
C LEU A 566 5.30 -13.19 -23.84
N ALA A 567 4.78 -13.93 -22.86
CA ALA A 567 4.98 -13.69 -21.44
C ALA A 567 6.47 -13.66 -21.08
N TYR A 568 6.93 -12.59 -20.46
CA TYR A 568 8.32 -12.38 -20.05
C TYR A 568 8.48 -12.37 -18.53
N ILE A 569 7.60 -11.65 -17.82
CA ILE A 569 7.50 -11.67 -16.35
C ILE A 569 6.10 -12.13 -15.97
N LEU A 570 6.00 -13.10 -15.07
CA LEU A 570 4.75 -13.56 -14.46
C LEU A 570 4.67 -13.05 -13.02
N CYS A 571 3.51 -12.56 -12.60
CA CYS A 571 3.25 -12.15 -11.23
C CYS A 571 2.18 -13.05 -10.60
N TYR A 572 2.56 -13.70 -9.51
CA TYR A 572 1.76 -14.67 -8.76
C TYR A 572 1.54 -14.20 -7.33
N VAL A 573 0.33 -14.37 -6.81
CA VAL A 573 -0.08 -13.98 -5.44
C VAL A 573 -0.63 -15.19 -4.70
N ARG A 574 -0.24 -15.35 -3.42
CA ARG A 574 -0.58 -16.51 -2.57
C ARG A 574 -2.01 -16.48 -2.03
#